data_AF-A0A8J8JJZ0-F1
#
_entry.id   AF-A0A8J8JJZ0-F1
#
_cell.length_a   1.000
_cell.length_b   1.000
_cell.length_c   1.000
_cell.angle_alpha   90.00
_cell.angle_beta   90.00
_cell.angle_gamma   90.00
#
_symmetry.space_group_name_H-M   'P 1'
#
loop_
_entity.id
_entity.type
_entity.pdbx_description
1 polymer ?
#
loop_
_entity_poly.entity_id
_entity_poly.type
_entity_poly.pdbx_seq_one_letter_code
_entity_poly.pdbx_strand_id
1 'polypeptide(L)' 'MTKLDELDLKLIYLLMDNSRLSISELAERLSVSRPTVKTRLEKLEKEGIIQRYTIKLHPELQKA' A
#
# COMPACT_ATOMS: atom_id res chain seq x y z
N MET A 1 14.13 -13.72 2.78
CA MET A 1 13.70 -12.77 1.74
C MET A 1 12.29 -13.14 1.35
N THR A 2 11.30 -12.34 1.75
CA THR A 2 9.92 -12.65 1.40
C THR A 2 9.72 -12.50 -0.09
N LYS A 3 9.14 -13.52 -0.71
CA LYS A 3 8.80 -13.48 -2.12
C LYS A 3 7.55 -12.59 -2.25
N LEU A 4 7.73 -11.36 -2.74
CA LEU A 4 6.60 -10.57 -3.23
C LEU A 4 6.03 -11.29 -4.43
N ASP A 5 4.72 -11.48 -4.45
CA ASP A 5 4.02 -11.90 -5.65
C ASP A 5 3.57 -10.69 -6.47
N GLU A 6 3.07 -10.95 -7.68
CA GLU A 6 2.62 -9.89 -8.58
C GLU A 6 1.45 -9.08 -8.00
N LEU A 7 0.66 -9.69 -7.11
CA LEU A 7 -0.46 -9.02 -6.46
C LEU A 7 0.03 -8.04 -5.39
N ASP A 8 1.01 -8.45 -4.58
CA ASP A 8 1.68 -7.59 -3.60
C ASP A 8 2.32 -6.39 -4.30
N LEU A 9 2.99 -6.61 -5.45
CA LEU A 9 3.56 -5.53 -6.27
C LEU A 9 2.49 -4.57 -6.77
N LYS A 10 1.40 -5.08 -7.37
CA LYS A 10 0.29 -4.24 -7.86
C LYS A 10 -0.37 -3.45 -6.72
N LEU A 11 -0.54 -4.06 -5.54
CA LEU A 11 -1.07 -3.40 -4.36
C LEU A 11 -0.18 -2.22 -3.94
N ILE A 12 1.15 -2.43 -3.91
CA ILE A 12 2.11 -1.36 -3.60
C ILE A 12 2.02 -0.24 -4.63
N TYR A 13 1.95 -0.55 -5.92
CA TYR A 13 1.79 0.46 -6.97
C TYR A 13 0.52 1.30 -6.79
N LEU A 14 -0.61 0.68 -6.48
CA LEU A 14 -1.86 1.39 -6.21
C LEU A 14 -1.75 2.29 -4.97
N LEU A 15 -1.09 1.83 -3.91
CA LEU A 15 -0.87 2.63 -2.70
C LEU A 15 0.12 3.78 -2.89
N MET A 16 1.12 3.62 -3.76
CA MET A 16 2.04 4.69 -4.13
C MET A 16 1.35 5.78 -4.94
N ASP A 17 0.44 5.40 -5.84
CA ASP A 17 -0.37 6.33 -6.61
C ASP A 17 -1.37 7.07 -5.71
N ASN A 18 -2.09 6.32 -4.88
CA ASN A 18 -3.03 6.87 -3.92
C ASN A 18 -3.13 6.01 -2.66
N SER A 19 -2.45 6.43 -1.60
CA SER A 19 -2.45 5.74 -0.32
C SER A 19 -3.76 5.87 0.47
N ARG A 20 -4.71 6.68 -0.01
CA ARG A 20 -6.03 6.88 0.63
C ARG A 20 -7.11 5.94 0.08
N LEU A 21 -6.77 5.08 -0.89
CA LEU A 21 -7.70 4.10 -1.44
C LEU A 21 -8.24 3.18 -0.33
N SER A 22 -9.55 2.95 -0.35
CA SER A 22 -10.17 2.04 0.60
C SER A 22 -9.83 0.58 0.27
N ILE A 23 -9.91 -0.31 1.27
CA ILE A 23 -9.72 -1.76 1.05
C ILE A 23 -10.70 -2.29 -0.02
N SER A 24 -11.93 -1.77 -0.05
CA SER A 24 -12.94 -2.14 -1.04
C SER A 24 -12.51 -1.77 -2.46
N GLU A 25 -11.95 -0.57 -2.64
CA GLU A 25 -11.53 -0.08 -3.95
C GLU A 25 -10.24 -0.79 -4.43
N LEU A 26 -9.31 -1.05 -3.52
CA LEU A 26 -8.13 -1.87 -3.81
C LEU A 26 -8.53 -3.29 -4.23
N ALA A 27 -9.51 -3.89 -3.54
CA ALA A 27 -10.04 -5.21 -3.86
C ALA A 27 -10.67 -5.27 -5.26
N GLU A 28 -11.44 -4.24 -5.61
CA GLU A 28 -12.06 -4.10 -6.94
C GLU A 28 -10.99 -3.95 -8.04
N ARG A 29 -10.05 -3.02 -7.86
CA ARG A 29 -8.96 -2.77 -8.85
C ARG A 29 -8.04 -3.97 -9.04
N LEU A 30 -7.81 -4.76 -7.98
CA LEU A 30 -6.97 -5.96 -8.01
C LEU A 30 -7.75 -7.23 -8.37
N SER A 31 -9.08 -7.14 -8.55
CA SER A 31 -9.97 -8.29 -8.79
C SER A 31 -9.82 -9.41 -7.76
N VAL A 32 -9.71 -9.03 -6.47
CA VAL A 32 -9.60 -9.97 -5.35
C VAL A 32 -10.60 -9.63 -4.24
N SER A 33 -10.75 -10.53 -3.27
CA SER A 33 -11.62 -10.31 -2.13
C SER A 33 -11.00 -9.32 -1.12
N ARG A 34 -11.86 -8.57 -0.42
CA ARG A 34 -11.44 -7.63 0.64
C ARG A 34 -10.56 -8.27 1.73
N PRO A 35 -10.86 -9.50 2.22
CA PRO A 35 -10.00 -10.15 3.20
C PRO A 35 -8.59 -10.43 2.66
N THR A 36 -8.47 -10.78 1.38
CA THR A 36 -7.16 -11.00 0.74
C THR A 36 -6.33 -9.72 0.77
N VAL A 37 -6.88 -8.59 0.33
CA VAL A 37 -6.18 -7.30 0.37
C VAL A 37 -5.74 -6.95 1.79
N LYS A 38 -6.64 -7.11 2.77
CA LYS A 38 -6.33 -6.81 4.17
C LYS A 38 -5.16 -7.65 4.69
N THR A 39 -5.20 -8.97 4.49
CA THR A 39 -4.12 -9.88 4.90
C THR A 39 -2.80 -9.54 4.21
N ARG A 40 -2.83 -9.15 2.93
CA ARG A 40 -1.63 -8.73 2.21
C ARG A 40 -1.06 -7.43 2.76
N LEU A 41 -1.91 -6.44 3.02
CA LEU A 41 -1.50 -5.17 3.61
C LEU A 41 -0.82 -5.39 4.98
N GLU A 42 -1.47 -6.13 5.87
CA GLU A 42 -0.94 -6.46 7.20
C GLU A 42 0.40 -7.22 7.11
N LYS A 43 0.54 -8.13 6.13
CA LYS A 43 1.79 -8.83 5.87
C LYS A 43 2.89 -7.87 5.42
N LEU A 44 2.61 -6.98 4.46
CA LEU A 44 3.58 -6.00 3.95
C LEU A 44 4.03 -5.01 5.05
N GLU A 45 3.12 -4.62 5.94
CA GLU A 45 3.44 -3.79 7.11
C GLU A 45 4.29 -4.56 8.13
N LYS A 46 3.89 -5.79 8.48
CA LYS A 46 4.60 -6.63 9.45
C LYS A 46 6.02 -7.00 9.01
N GLU A 47 6.21 -7.20 7.70
CA GLU A 47 7.52 -7.47 7.12
C GLU A 47 8.38 -6.22 6.93
N GLY A 48 7.85 -5.02 7.23
CA GLY A 48 8.55 -3.75 7.08
C GLY A 48 8.76 -3.31 5.64
N ILE A 49 8.03 -3.92 4.69
CA ILE A 49 8.01 -3.49 3.28
C ILE A 49 7.27 -2.15 3.19
N ILE A 50 6.11 -2.04 3.83
CA ILE A 50 5.42 -0.76 4.05
C ILE A 50 5.87 -0.23 5.40
N GLN A 51 6.77 0.77 5.38
CA GLN A 51 7.36 1.30 6.61
C GLN A 51 6.50 2.38 7.27
N ARG A 52 5.81 3.20 6.47
CA ARG A 52 4.96 4.29 6.95
C ARG A 52 4.02 4.79 5.86
N TYR A 53 2.88 5.30 6.27
CA TYR A 53 2.05 6.18 5.45
C TYR A 53 2.41 7.61 5.79
N THR A 54 2.74 8.41 4.78
CA THR A 54 3.20 9.78 4.99
C THR A 54 2.59 10.73 3.96
N ILE A 55 2.63 12.01 4.27
CA ILE A 55 2.19 13.07 3.37
C ILE A 55 3.42 13.67 2.69
N LYS A 56 3.31 13.94 1.39
CA LYS A 56 4.34 14.69 0.67
C LYS A 56 4.08 16.18 0.88
N LEU A 57 4.86 16.80 1.75
CA LEU A 57 4.80 18.24 1.99
C LEU A 57 5.49 19.01 0.86
N HIS A 58 5.05 20.25 0.64
CA HIS A 58 5.75 21.16 -0.26
C HIS A 58 7.17 21.40 0.26
N PRO A 59 8.22 21.37 -0.59
CA PRO A 59 9.61 21.53 -0.14
C PRO A 59 9.85 22.80 0.67
N GLU A 60 9.13 23.89 0.37
CA GLU A 60 9.25 25.16 1.10
C GLU A 60 8.72 25.09 2.54
N LEU A 61 7.76 24.19 2.80
CA LEU A 61 7.19 23.93 4.11
C LEU A 61 7.95 22.85 4.89
N GLN A 62 8.92 22.17 4.26
CA GLN A 62 9.79 21.19 4.93
C GLN A 62 10.96 21.84 5.69
N LYS A 63 11.09 23.18 5.64
CA LYS A 63 12.09 23.90 6.42
C LYS A 63 11.65 23.94 7.89
N ALA A 64 12.23 23.04 8.68
CA ALA A 64 12.27 23.16 10.15
C ALA A 64 13.35 24.18 10.55
#